data_AF-A0A5C8S0M7-F1
#
_entry.id   AF-A0A5C8S0M7-F1
#
_cell.length_a   1.000
_cell.length_b   1.000
_cell.length_c   1.000
_cell.angle_alpha   90.00
_cell.angle_beta   90.00
_cell.angle_gamma   90.00
#
_symmetry.space_group_name_H-M   'P 1'
#
loop_
_entity.id
_entity.type
_entity.pdbx_description
1 polymer ?
#
loop_
_entity_poly.entity_id
_entity_poly.type
_entity_poly.pdbx_seq_one_letter_code
_entity_poly.pdbx_strand_id
1 'polypeptide(L)'
;MSGTVTLTKAAWEQAGTERYGADKLTWRFRCPCCKTAIAVSEYADAKTAEGVVAFSCIGRYLLAEPRDAFAEEGKGPCNYAGGGFFRLNPIHVSDEDGKLHQLFDFADRPLVVAAEAA
;
A
#
# COMPACT_ATOMS: atom_id res chain seq x y z
N MET A 1 -2.63 -13.58 12.82
CA MET A 1 -2.67 -12.12 13.12
C MET A 1 -1.66 -11.47 12.19
N SER A 2 -2.12 -10.77 11.15
CA SER A 2 -1.22 -10.03 10.26
C SER A 2 -0.53 -8.92 11.06
N GLY A 3 0.79 -8.91 11.10
CA GLY A 3 1.56 -7.91 11.85
C GLY A 3 1.32 -6.50 11.30
N THR A 4 1.42 -5.51 12.19
CA THR A 4 1.50 -4.09 11.84
C THR A 4 2.89 -3.61 12.21
N VAL A 5 3.51 -2.81 11.34
CA VAL A 5 4.82 -2.19 11.62
C VAL A 5 4.65 -0.69 11.68
N THR A 6 5.12 -0.08 12.78
CA THR A 6 5.17 1.36 12.95
C THR A 6 6.61 1.85 12.84
N LEU A 7 6.85 2.86 11.99
CA LEU A 7 8.17 3.43 11.76
C LEU A 7 8.08 4.93 11.43
N THR A 8 9.23 5.62 11.50
CA THR A 8 9.31 7.04 11.13
C THR A 8 9.32 7.20 9.62
N LYS A 9 8.91 8.38 9.12
CA LYS A 9 8.99 8.72 7.70
C LYS A 9 10.40 8.49 7.13
N ALA A 10 11.44 8.91 7.84
CA ALA A 10 12.82 8.71 7.40
C ALA A 10 13.19 7.22 7.25
N ALA A 11 12.81 6.38 8.22
CA ALA A 11 13.07 4.94 8.14
C ALA A 11 12.28 4.28 6.99
N TRP A 12 11.04 4.73 6.76
CA TRP A 12 10.22 4.24 5.65
C TRP A 12 10.80 4.65 4.29
N GLU A 13 11.30 5.89 4.18
CA GLU A 13 11.90 6.38 2.95
C GLU A 13 13.23 5.67 2.63
N GLN A 14 14.04 5.41 3.65
CA GLN A 14 15.23 4.59 3.52
C GLN A 14 14.88 3.17 3.03
N ALA A 15 13.88 2.54 3.65
CA ALA A 15 13.42 1.21 3.25
C ALA A 15 12.94 1.16 1.79
N GLY A 16 12.20 2.18 1.32
CA GLY A 16 11.79 2.29 -0.07
C GLY A 16 12.98 2.46 -1.01
N THR A 17 13.93 3.32 -0.64
CA THR A 17 15.15 3.58 -1.42
C THR A 17 16.01 2.33 -1.58
N GLU A 18 16.19 1.54 -0.52
CA GLU A 18 16.92 0.27 -0.55
C GLU A 18 16.25 -0.79 -1.45
N ARG A 19 14.95 -0.64 -1.74
CA ARG A 19 14.17 -1.59 -2.53
C ARG A 19 14.08 -1.23 -4.00
N TYR A 20 13.83 0.04 -4.29
CA TYR A 20 13.46 0.50 -5.63
C TYR A 20 14.32 1.67 -6.13
N GLY A 21 15.27 2.16 -5.32
CA GLY A 21 16.09 3.33 -5.62
C GLY A 21 15.47 4.64 -5.14
N ALA A 22 16.19 5.75 -5.36
CA ALA A 22 15.80 7.07 -4.85
C ALA A 22 14.56 7.66 -5.54
N ASP A 23 14.22 7.19 -6.74
CA ASP A 23 13.02 7.65 -7.45
C ASP A 23 11.77 7.00 -6.86
N LYS A 24 10.93 7.79 -6.18
CA LYS A 24 9.69 7.30 -5.56
C LYS A 24 8.67 6.82 -6.58
N LEU A 25 8.74 7.24 -7.84
CA LEU A 25 7.81 6.80 -8.89
C LEU A 25 7.97 5.30 -9.18
N THR A 26 9.15 4.73 -8.97
CA THR A 26 9.41 3.31 -9.18
C THR A 26 8.96 2.43 -8.01
N TRP A 27 8.61 3.03 -6.88
CA TRP A 27 8.29 2.29 -5.67
C TRP A 27 7.00 1.51 -5.86
N ARG A 28 7.01 0.23 -5.50
CA ARG A 28 5.86 -0.67 -5.65
C ARG A 28 5.27 -1.06 -4.31
N PHE A 29 3.95 -0.99 -4.22
CA PHE A 29 3.18 -1.32 -3.03
C PHE A 29 2.14 -2.41 -3.32
N ARG A 30 1.82 -3.23 -2.32
CA ARG A 30 0.91 -4.36 -2.46
C ARG A 30 -0.36 -4.15 -1.66
N CYS A 31 -1.51 -4.20 -2.35
CA CYS A 31 -2.81 -4.13 -1.69
C CYS A 31 -2.98 -5.30 -0.69
N PRO A 32 -3.38 -5.04 0.56
CA PRO A 32 -3.54 -6.10 1.56
C PRO A 32 -4.69 -7.07 1.22
N CYS A 33 -5.70 -6.64 0.47
CA CYS A 33 -6.87 -7.45 0.11
C CYS A 33 -6.64 -8.28 -1.16
N CYS A 34 -6.46 -7.63 -2.31
CA CYS A 34 -6.36 -8.32 -3.60
C CYS A 34 -4.93 -8.72 -4.00
N LYS A 35 -3.92 -8.35 -3.20
CA LYS A 35 -2.48 -8.63 -3.42
C LYS A 35 -1.88 -8.04 -4.70
N THR A 36 -2.62 -7.18 -5.43
CA THR A 36 -2.11 -6.43 -6.58
C THR A 36 -0.95 -5.56 -6.16
N ALA A 37 0.17 -5.68 -6.88
CA ALA A 37 1.37 -4.87 -6.72
C ALA A 37 1.40 -3.75 -7.78
N ILE A 38 1.52 -2.51 -7.32
CA ILE A 38 1.34 -1.32 -8.17
C ILE A 38 2.44 -0.30 -7.89
N ALA A 39 3.01 0.30 -8.94
CA ALA A 39 3.99 1.38 -8.80
C ALA A 39 3.32 2.74 -8.54
N VAL A 40 4.06 3.65 -7.91
CA VAL A 40 3.60 5.04 -7.74
C VAL A 40 3.38 5.73 -9.09
N SER A 41 4.20 5.46 -10.10
CA SER A 41 3.99 5.96 -11.46
C SER A 41 2.62 5.58 -12.03
N GLU A 42 2.14 4.35 -11.76
CA GLU A 42 0.85 3.88 -12.24
C GLU A 42 -0.32 4.64 -11.56
N TYR A 43 -0.16 5.09 -10.31
CA TYR A 43 -1.11 6.01 -9.67
C TYR A 43 -1.07 7.41 -10.28
N ALA A 44 0.12 7.89 -10.67
CA ALA A 44 0.30 9.18 -11.32
C ALA A 44 -0.32 9.20 -12.72
N ASP A 45 -0.14 8.13 -13.49
CA ASP A 45 -0.74 7.93 -14.82
C ASP A 45 -2.27 7.89 -14.74
N ALA A 46 -2.80 7.31 -13.66
CA ALA A 46 -4.23 7.33 -13.34
C ALA A 46 -4.75 8.70 -12.83
N LYS A 47 -3.89 9.73 -12.79
CA LYS A 47 -4.19 11.10 -12.34
C LYS A 47 -4.84 11.16 -10.95
N THR A 48 -4.39 10.27 -10.07
CA THR A 48 -4.91 10.20 -8.71
C THR A 48 -4.23 11.21 -7.80
N ALA A 49 -4.88 11.59 -6.70
CA ALA A 49 -4.27 12.48 -5.70
C ALA A 49 -3.13 11.77 -4.94
N GLU A 50 -2.07 12.47 -4.57
CA GLU A 50 -0.92 11.86 -3.88
C GLU A 50 -1.30 11.08 -2.61
N GLY A 51 -2.30 11.56 -1.87
CA GLY A 51 -2.80 10.91 -0.65
C GLY A 51 -3.49 9.55 -0.86
N VAL A 52 -3.69 9.10 -2.11
CA VAL A 52 -4.25 7.75 -2.37
C VAL A 52 -3.16 6.70 -2.63
N VAL A 53 -1.94 7.16 -2.94
CA VAL A 53 -0.79 6.29 -3.24
C VAL A 53 -0.49 5.42 -2.03
N ALA A 54 -0.44 4.10 -2.25
CA ALA A 54 -0.26 3.10 -1.19
C ALA A 54 -1.30 3.19 -0.05
N PHE A 55 -2.39 3.93 -0.20
CA PHE A 55 -3.47 4.05 0.79
C PHE A 55 -4.73 3.34 0.32
N SER A 56 -5.06 3.46 -0.96
CA SER A 56 -6.25 2.84 -1.59
C SER A 56 -5.84 2.03 -2.81
N CYS A 57 -6.56 0.94 -3.10
CA CYS A 57 -6.27 0.12 -4.26
C CYS A 57 -6.56 0.91 -5.55
N ILE A 58 -5.67 0.78 -6.54
CA ILE A 58 -5.77 1.49 -7.81
C ILE A 58 -7.05 1.15 -8.60
N GLY A 59 -7.65 -0.02 -8.35
CA GLY A 59 -8.86 -0.48 -9.04
C GLY A 59 -10.01 0.51 -8.91
N ARG A 60 -10.10 1.21 -7.77
CA ARG A 60 -11.08 2.26 -7.52
C ARG A 60 -11.01 3.43 -8.50
N TYR A 61 -9.87 3.63 -9.13
CA TYR A 61 -9.60 4.77 -10.02
C TYR A 61 -9.50 4.34 -11.49
N LEU A 62 -9.02 3.12 -11.76
CA LEU A 62 -8.84 2.62 -13.12
C LEU A 62 -10.08 1.92 -13.70
N LEU A 63 -10.93 1.33 -12.87
CA LEU A 63 -12.05 0.51 -13.31
C LEU A 63 -13.38 1.22 -13.05
N ALA A 64 -14.28 1.18 -14.03
CA ALA A 64 -15.67 1.60 -13.81
C ALA A 64 -16.38 0.69 -12.79
N GLU A 65 -16.06 -0.60 -12.81
CA GLU A 65 -16.59 -1.62 -11.90
C GLU A 65 -15.42 -2.40 -11.27
N PRO A 66 -14.78 -1.85 -10.22
CA PRO A 66 -13.73 -2.56 -9.52
C PRO A 66 -14.29 -3.73 -8.73
N ARG A 67 -13.51 -4.81 -8.65
CA ARG A 67 -13.88 -5.98 -7.86
C ARG A 67 -14.07 -5.63 -6.38
N ASP A 68 -15.01 -6.26 -5.69
CA ASP A 68 -15.16 -6.11 -4.23
C ASP A 68 -13.90 -6.61 -3.50
N ALA A 69 -13.39 -5.84 -2.54
CA ALA A 69 -12.20 -6.16 -1.75
C ALA A 69 -12.31 -7.49 -0.97
N PHE A 70 -13.53 -7.90 -0.58
CA PHE A 70 -13.77 -9.00 0.35
C PHE A 70 -14.51 -10.20 -0.29
N ALA A 71 -14.86 -10.13 -1.58
CA ALA A 71 -15.60 -11.21 -2.25
C ALA A 71 -14.77 -12.49 -2.48
N GLU A 72 -13.49 -12.39 -2.84
CA GLU A 72 -12.56 -13.53 -3.00
C GLU A 72 -11.12 -13.09 -2.68
N GLU A 73 -10.17 -13.94 -2.30
CA GLU A 73 -8.77 -13.51 -2.19
C GLU A 73 -8.01 -13.59 -3.53
N GLY A 74 -6.98 -12.76 -3.71
CA GLY A 74 -5.95 -12.96 -4.74
C GLY A 74 -6.25 -12.56 -6.19
N LYS A 75 -7.42 -11.98 -6.49
CA LYS A 75 -7.73 -11.39 -7.82
C LYS A 75 -8.00 -9.90 -7.68
N GLY A 76 -7.22 -9.06 -8.37
CA GLY A 76 -7.36 -7.61 -8.35
C GLY A 76 -7.06 -6.98 -9.71
N PRO A 77 -7.18 -5.65 -9.84
CA PRO A 77 -7.32 -4.69 -8.73
C PRO A 77 -8.76 -4.58 -8.18
N CYS A 78 -8.89 -4.33 -6.87
CA CYS A 78 -10.17 -4.27 -6.15
C CYS A 78 -10.57 -2.83 -5.75
N ASN A 79 -11.70 -2.69 -5.06
CA ASN A 79 -12.27 -1.43 -4.59
C ASN A 79 -11.82 -1.03 -3.17
N TYR A 80 -10.85 -1.73 -2.56
CA TYR A 80 -10.40 -1.47 -1.20
C TYR A 80 -9.88 -0.03 -1.00
N ALA A 81 -10.32 0.62 0.08
CA ALA A 81 -9.87 1.95 0.50
C ALA A 81 -9.36 1.92 1.94
N GLY A 82 -8.15 2.44 2.17
CA GLY A 82 -7.51 2.43 3.50
C GLY A 82 -8.25 3.23 4.58
N GLY A 83 -9.08 4.20 4.18
CA GLY A 83 -9.89 5.00 5.09
C GLY A 83 -11.17 4.33 5.57
N GLY A 84 -11.44 3.10 5.11
CA GLY A 84 -12.64 2.34 5.47
C GLY A 84 -12.59 1.79 6.90
N PHE A 85 -13.66 1.10 7.28
CA PHE A 85 -13.86 0.55 8.63
C PHE A 85 -12.77 -0.46 9.05
N PHE A 86 -12.28 -1.26 8.12
CA PHE A 86 -11.37 -2.38 8.42
C PHE A 86 -9.89 -1.98 8.58
N ARG A 87 -9.48 -0.79 8.11
CA ARG A 87 -8.11 -0.23 8.25
C ARG A 87 -6.99 -1.28 8.16
N LEU A 88 -6.94 -2.04 7.08
CA LEU A 88 -6.06 -3.20 6.88
C LEU A 88 -4.65 -2.82 6.39
N ASN A 89 -4.30 -1.54 6.38
CA ASN A 89 -3.02 -1.03 5.91
C ASN A 89 -1.95 -1.34 6.96
N PRO A 90 -0.99 -2.24 6.69
CA PRO A 90 -0.14 -2.79 7.74
C PRO A 90 1.06 -1.89 8.11
N ILE A 91 1.37 -0.89 7.29
CA ILE A 91 2.50 0.02 7.52
C ILE A 91 1.98 1.32 8.11
N HIS A 92 2.48 1.69 9.28
CA HIS A 92 2.12 2.93 9.96
C HIS A 92 3.34 3.85 10.00
N VAL A 93 3.29 4.94 9.25
CA VAL A 93 4.38 5.92 9.15
C VAL A 93 4.04 7.15 9.96
N SER A 94 4.84 7.48 10.98
CA SER A 94 4.74 8.74 11.70
C SER A 94 5.56 9.83 11.00
N ASP A 95 4.94 10.97 10.69
CA ASP A 95 5.65 12.16 10.23
C ASP A 95 6.18 13.01 11.40
N GLU A 96 6.92 14.07 11.06
CA GLU A 96 7.53 15.01 12.01
C GLU A 96 6.50 15.82 12.80
N ASP A 97 5.28 15.96 12.26
CA ASP A 97 4.14 16.64 12.89
C ASP A 97 3.33 15.71 13.82
N GLY A 98 3.78 14.45 13.97
CA GLY A 98 3.12 13.44 14.80
C GLY A 98 1.87 12.81 14.17
N LYS A 99 1.58 13.08 12.90
CA LYS A 99 0.47 12.46 12.17
C LYS A 99 0.89 11.07 11.67
N LEU A 100 -0.04 10.13 11.83
CA LEU A 100 0.13 8.74 11.41
C LEU A 100 -0.49 8.52 10.03
N HIS A 101 0.32 8.04 9.10
CA HIS A 101 -0.09 7.64 7.75
C HIS A 101 -0.13 6.12 7.66
N GLN A 102 -1.27 5.56 7.27
CA GLN A 102 -1.41 4.11 7.12
C GLN A 102 -1.24 3.72 5.65
N LEU A 103 -0.23 2.93 5.35
CA LEU A 103 0.17 2.59 3.99
C LEU A 103 0.16 1.07 3.78
N PHE A 104 0.10 0.69 2.51
CA PHE A 104 0.33 -0.66 2.05
C PHE A 104 1.80 -1.02 2.24
N ASP A 105 2.07 -2.32 2.31
CA ASP A 105 3.45 -2.80 2.36
C ASP A 105 4.13 -2.74 0.98
N PHE A 106 5.46 -2.76 0.97
CA PHE A 106 6.24 -2.87 -0.24
C PHE A 106 6.00 -4.22 -0.94
N ALA A 107 5.94 -4.19 -2.26
CA ALA A 107 5.54 -5.36 -3.05
C ALA A 107 6.55 -6.52 -3.06
N ASP A 108 7.85 -6.23 -3.16
CA ASP A 108 8.89 -7.24 -3.40
C ASP A 108 9.55 -7.75 -2.11
N ARG A 109 9.82 -6.85 -1.17
CA ARG A 109 10.41 -7.15 0.14
C ARG A 109 9.58 -6.47 1.23
N PRO A 110 8.43 -7.04 1.63
CA PRO A 110 7.57 -6.41 2.61
C PRO A 110 8.31 -6.15 3.93
N LEU A 111 7.96 -5.06 4.61
CA LEU A 111 8.45 -4.75 5.96
C LEU A 111 7.74 -5.61 7.00
N VAL A 112 6.46 -5.89 6.80
CA VAL A 112 5.74 -6.88 7.56
C VAL A 112 6.12 -8.25 7.00
N VAL A 113 7.06 -8.90 7.66
CA VAL A 113 7.25 -10.33 7.46
C VAL A 113 6.00 -10.99 8.03
N ALA A 114 5.08 -11.42 7.16
CA ALA A 114 4.03 -12.33 7.59
C ALA A 114 4.74 -13.50 8.25
N ALA A 115 4.44 -13.80 9.51
CA ALA A 115 4.82 -15.08 10.09
C ALA A 115 4.33 -16.14 9.10
N GLU A 116 5.27 -16.75 8.38
CA GLU A 116 4.97 -17.79 7.42
C GLU A 116 4.13 -18.83 8.16
N ALA A 117 2.96 -19.14 7.59
CA ALA A 117 2.14 -20.23 8.07
C ALA A 117 3.01 -21.49 8.01
N ALA A 118 3.39 -22.00 9.19
CA ALA A 118 3.84 -23.36 9.39
C ALA A 118 2.73 -24.36 9.03
#